data_AF-A0A7S4BGD3-F1
#
_entry.id   AF-A0A7S4BGD3-F1
#
_cell.length_a   1.000
_cell.length_b   1.000
_cell.length_c   1.000
_cell.angle_alpha   90.00
_cell.angle_beta   90.00
_cell.angle_gamma   90.00
#
_symmetry.space_group_name_H-M   'P 1'
#
loop_
_entity.id
_entity.type
_entity.pdbx_description
1 polymer ?
#
loop_
_entity_poly.entity_id
_entity_poly.type
_entity_poly.pdbx_seq_one_letter_code
_entity_poly.pdbx_strand_id
1 'polypeptide(L)'
;VAPATITTTTTTAASPVLSVRADCAALWRRYSFDVMPLDGNTVWWDVMGTVPLRHGLCFYEGELGYVPFDGRDAGGCVTPSRATPSFGNFDMLLAFPNANSASRSAPRERRDAQAQDDESTFRALVDKYLSESDAAMLREITGVPLSELVQDVVAAGDTVIEALQRTPLMAAVLSAARFVPHALNSRGLHLLRVLLAERMSDRRRDEGDYGDDAARLREQWLRDGYLLLDFDKYTSSQGVGNALLEDVLRMTSASPGPTEPLEFVNRQVVHVANDPQYALHVDTFHPVIKLWVYDHNVTLDSGPMHYVPGSHRSSVGKLRWLYERTRDNDPQVIMEPSLRYDAANSPALAANAKLADTGFELATPVLPLPHVPRTLIIADTSGLHCRGVAQAGAARPQLRPMGAHNDGGVKRLNPFRPVGAA
;
A
#
# COMPACT_ATOMS: atom_id res chain seq x y z
N VAL A 1 -26.62 -10.48 17.03
CA VAL A 1 -25.88 -9.37 17.67
C VAL A 1 -26.80 -8.15 17.63
N ALA A 2 -27.01 -7.47 18.76
CA ALA A 2 -28.01 -6.40 18.93
C ALA A 2 -27.79 -5.21 17.96
N PRO A 3 -28.84 -4.44 17.61
CA PRO A 3 -28.72 -3.31 16.70
C PRO A 3 -28.01 -2.15 17.39
N ALA A 4 -26.96 -1.60 16.77
CA ALA A 4 -26.34 -0.37 17.26
C ALA A 4 -27.15 0.84 16.77
N THR A 5 -27.72 1.59 17.71
CA THR A 5 -28.33 2.89 17.47
C THR A 5 -27.24 3.96 17.56
N ILE A 6 -26.93 4.65 16.46
CA ILE A 6 -26.07 5.83 16.50
C ILE A 6 -26.97 7.01 16.87
N THR A 7 -26.80 7.56 18.07
CA THR A 7 -27.51 8.78 18.51
C THR A 7 -26.53 9.95 18.42
N THR A 8 -26.75 10.87 17.48
CA THR A 8 -25.99 12.12 17.39
C THR A 8 -26.59 13.13 18.36
N THR A 9 -25.91 13.38 19.48
CA THR A 9 -26.23 14.51 20.35
C THR A 9 -25.65 15.78 19.76
N THR A 10 -26.40 16.41 18.85
CA THR A 10 -26.71 17.85 18.82
C THR A 10 -27.39 18.16 17.48
N THR A 11 -28.56 18.78 17.56
CA THR A 11 -29.47 19.19 16.48
C THR A 11 -30.38 18.08 15.90
N THR A 12 -31.67 18.36 16.03
CA THR A 12 -32.82 17.60 15.58
C THR A 12 -32.86 17.52 14.05
N ALA A 13 -32.17 16.55 13.47
CA ALA A 13 -32.54 15.93 12.21
C ALA A 13 -31.89 14.54 12.19
N ALA A 14 -32.71 13.48 12.23
CA ALA A 14 -32.22 12.14 11.96
C ALA A 14 -31.71 12.11 10.52
N SER A 15 -30.41 12.17 10.32
CA SER A 15 -29.82 11.85 9.02
C SER A 15 -30.12 10.37 8.74
N PRO A 16 -30.83 10.03 7.65
CA PRO A 16 -31.11 8.64 7.35
C PRO A 16 -29.78 7.91 7.18
N VAL A 17 -29.65 6.75 7.84
CA VAL A 17 -28.56 5.82 7.56
C VAL A 17 -28.66 5.48 6.07
N LEU A 18 -27.70 5.97 5.28
CA LEU A 18 -27.58 5.69 3.87
C LEU A 18 -27.13 4.23 3.71
N SER A 19 -28.08 3.30 3.83
CA SER A 19 -27.93 1.86 3.55
C SER A 19 -26.83 1.15 4.37
N VAL A 20 -27.24 0.35 5.36
CA VAL A 20 -26.44 -0.82 5.76
C VAL A 20 -26.74 -1.90 4.74
N ARG A 21 -25.75 -2.24 3.90
CA ARG A 21 -25.80 -3.48 3.12
C ARG A 21 -25.95 -4.62 4.13
N ALA A 22 -27.11 -5.30 4.15
CA ALA A 22 -27.45 -6.38 5.09
C ALA A 22 -26.46 -7.56 5.06
N ASP A 23 -25.54 -7.49 4.11
CA ASP A 23 -24.68 -8.50 3.61
C ASP A 23 -23.20 -8.11 3.85
N CYS A 24 -22.95 -7.07 4.65
CA CYS A 24 -21.63 -6.67 5.11
C CYS A 24 -21.55 -6.64 6.65
N ALA A 25 -20.38 -7.00 7.20
CA ALA A 25 -20.00 -6.73 8.59
C ALA A 25 -19.25 -5.40 8.67
N ALA A 26 -19.67 -4.52 9.59
CA ALA A 26 -18.97 -3.27 9.88
C ALA A 26 -18.04 -3.45 11.08
N LEU A 27 -16.78 -3.02 10.94
CA LEU A 27 -15.74 -3.17 11.96
C LEU A 27 -15.07 -1.81 12.21
N TRP A 28 -14.73 -1.51 13.46
CA TRP A 28 -13.77 -0.47 13.78
C TRP A 28 -12.36 -1.02 13.66
N ARG A 29 -11.48 -0.29 12.98
CA ARG A 29 -10.08 -0.65 12.81
C ARG A 29 -9.18 0.49 13.23
N ARG A 30 -8.20 0.20 14.08
CA ARG A 30 -7.11 1.11 14.41
C ARG A 30 -6.25 1.43 13.18
N TYR A 31 -6.33 2.67 12.72
CA TYR A 31 -5.45 3.26 11.73
C TYR A 31 -4.28 3.96 12.43
N SER A 32 -3.09 3.39 12.25
CA SER A 32 -1.83 3.93 12.77
C SER A 32 -1.05 4.73 11.72
N PHE A 33 -1.54 4.75 10.48
CA PHE A 33 -0.93 5.44 9.36
C PHE A 33 -1.28 6.93 9.38
N ASP A 34 -0.30 7.75 9.00
CA ASP A 34 -0.43 9.19 8.78
C ASP A 34 -0.89 9.54 7.34
N VAL A 35 -1.38 8.54 6.60
CA VAL A 35 -1.83 8.65 5.19
C VAL A 35 -3.26 8.13 5.02
N MET A 36 -3.92 8.62 3.97
CA MET A 36 -5.32 8.32 3.70
C MET A 36 -5.57 6.82 3.45
N PRO A 37 -6.58 6.21 4.08
CA PRO A 37 -6.92 4.82 3.80
C PRO A 37 -7.46 4.65 2.38
N LEU A 38 -6.74 3.89 1.56
CA LEU A 38 -7.18 3.46 0.24
C LEU A 38 -7.35 1.94 0.18
N ASP A 39 -7.87 1.35 1.26
CA ASP A 39 -8.00 -0.10 1.43
C ASP A 39 -9.22 -0.70 0.72
N GLY A 40 -10.06 0.13 0.09
CA GLY A 40 -11.27 -0.27 -0.63
C GLY A 40 -12.44 -0.76 0.24
N ASN A 41 -12.22 -0.92 1.56
CA ASN A 41 -13.23 -1.35 2.53
C ASN A 41 -13.69 -0.21 3.43
N THR A 42 -13.00 0.94 3.37
CA THR A 42 -13.40 2.14 4.10
C THR A 42 -14.81 2.57 3.73
N VAL A 43 -15.65 2.79 4.74
CA VAL A 43 -17.00 3.29 4.56
C VAL A 43 -16.92 4.79 4.28
N TRP A 44 -17.21 5.16 3.04
CA TRP A 44 -17.28 6.54 2.59
C TRP A 44 -18.73 6.98 2.40
N TRP A 45 -19.00 8.24 2.70
CA TRP A 45 -20.27 8.90 2.38
C TRP A 45 -20.02 10.25 1.72
N ASP A 46 -20.92 10.59 0.80
CA ASP A 46 -20.90 11.86 0.12
C ASP A 46 -21.85 12.83 0.83
N VAL A 47 -21.32 13.95 1.31
CA VAL A 47 -22.09 15.05 1.87
C VAL A 47 -22.54 15.93 0.70
N MET A 48 -23.87 16.02 0.53
CA MET A 48 -24.48 16.77 -0.56
C MET A 48 -24.25 18.27 -0.37
N GLY A 49 -23.52 18.88 -1.31
CA GLY A 49 -23.26 20.31 -1.41
C GLY A 49 -23.15 20.73 -2.89
N THR A 50 -22.72 21.97 -3.16
CA THR A 50 -22.44 22.45 -4.52
C THR A 50 -21.26 21.72 -5.17
N VAL A 51 -20.33 21.22 -4.35
CA VAL A 51 -19.31 20.22 -4.69
C VAL A 51 -19.50 19.06 -3.71
N PRO A 52 -19.70 17.81 -4.17
CA PRO A 52 -19.84 16.67 -3.28
C PRO A 52 -18.55 16.43 -2.51
N LEU A 53 -18.63 16.44 -1.18
CA LEU A 53 -17.50 16.14 -0.29
C LEU A 53 -17.60 14.70 0.19
N ARG A 54 -16.53 13.93 0.04
CA ARG A 54 -16.48 12.53 0.48
C ARG A 54 -15.79 12.43 1.83
N HIS A 55 -16.45 11.81 2.81
CA HIS A 55 -15.90 11.63 4.15
C HIS A 55 -16.01 10.17 4.61
N GLY A 56 -15.03 9.73 5.41
CA GLY A 56 -15.09 8.48 6.18
C GLY A 56 -15.48 8.74 7.63
N LEU A 57 -15.77 7.69 8.39
CA LEU A 57 -15.93 7.75 9.84
C LEU A 57 -14.63 7.48 10.55
N CYS A 58 -14.35 8.26 11.59
CA CYS A 58 -13.35 7.90 12.57
C CYS A 58 -13.86 7.97 14.00
N PHE A 59 -13.19 7.24 14.88
CA PHE A 59 -13.32 7.33 16.32
C PHE A 59 -11.93 7.60 16.91
N TYR A 60 -11.80 8.66 17.69
CA TYR A 60 -10.52 9.10 18.23
C TYR A 60 -10.69 9.66 19.63
N GLU A 61 -9.87 9.15 20.58
CA GLU A 61 -9.89 9.56 21.99
C GLU A 61 -11.30 9.57 22.64
N GLY A 62 -12.17 8.64 22.23
CA GLY A 62 -13.53 8.56 22.78
C GLY A 62 -14.59 9.36 22.01
N GLU A 63 -14.19 10.08 20.96
CA GLU A 63 -15.08 10.93 20.17
C GLU A 63 -15.26 10.43 18.74
N LEU A 64 -16.48 10.57 18.22
CA LEU A 64 -16.78 10.32 16.82
C LEU A 64 -16.41 11.55 15.98
N GLY A 65 -15.74 11.30 14.86
CA GLY A 65 -15.31 12.32 13.92
C GLY A 65 -15.51 11.88 12.47
N TYR A 66 -14.94 12.65 11.56
CA TYR A 66 -14.92 12.33 10.14
C TYR A 66 -13.50 12.42 9.56
N VAL A 67 -13.27 11.69 8.47
CA VAL A 67 -12.01 11.70 7.73
C VAL A 67 -12.25 12.29 6.35
N PRO A 68 -11.71 13.48 6.02
CA PRO A 68 -11.79 14.02 4.68
C PRO A 68 -11.12 13.11 3.65
N PHE A 69 -11.74 12.92 2.48
CA PHE A 69 -11.14 12.21 1.36
C PHE A 69 -10.17 13.11 0.57
N ASP A 70 -10.37 14.41 0.59
CA ASP A 70 -9.58 15.38 -0.15
C ASP A 70 -9.26 16.64 0.67
N GLY A 71 -8.48 17.54 0.08
CA GLY A 71 -8.01 18.77 0.71
C GLY A 71 -6.83 18.59 1.67
N ARG A 72 -6.52 19.64 2.42
CA ARG A 72 -5.36 19.73 3.33
C ARG A 72 -5.42 18.73 4.50
N ASP A 73 -6.63 18.36 4.88
CA ASP A 73 -6.90 17.47 6.02
C ASP A 73 -7.23 16.03 5.58
N ALA A 74 -7.04 15.72 4.28
CA ALA A 74 -7.29 14.40 3.72
C ALA A 74 -6.57 13.30 4.51
N GLY A 75 -7.31 12.27 4.90
CA GLY A 75 -6.80 11.13 5.67
C GLY A 75 -6.59 11.39 7.18
N GLY A 76 -6.85 12.61 7.67
CA GLY A 76 -6.82 12.92 9.11
C GLY A 76 -8.20 12.78 9.76
N CYS A 77 -8.25 12.32 11.01
CA CYS A 77 -9.48 12.29 11.79
C CYS A 77 -9.77 13.66 12.40
N VAL A 78 -10.88 14.28 12.01
CA VAL A 78 -11.38 15.57 12.52
C VAL A 78 -12.48 15.30 13.53
N THR A 79 -12.29 15.77 14.77
CA THR A 79 -13.28 15.66 15.85
C THR A 79 -13.76 17.05 16.28
N PRO A 80 -14.98 17.18 16.85
CA PRO A 80 -15.53 18.48 17.28
C PRO A 80 -14.68 19.21 18.31
N SER A 81 -13.94 18.48 19.16
CA SER A 81 -13.12 19.05 20.23
C SER A 81 -11.75 19.56 19.77
N ARG A 82 -11.33 19.27 18.54
CA ARG A 82 -9.99 19.61 18.04
C ARG A 82 -10.04 20.50 16.80
N ALA A 83 -9.25 21.58 16.85
CA ALA A 83 -9.07 22.49 15.71
C ALA A 83 -8.17 21.91 14.61
N THR A 84 -7.40 20.84 14.89
CA THR A 84 -6.50 20.21 13.92
C THR A 84 -6.78 18.71 13.82
N PRO A 85 -6.72 18.12 12.60
CA PRO A 85 -6.94 16.68 12.43
C PRO A 85 -5.84 15.84 13.09
N SER A 86 -6.21 14.68 13.63
CA SER A 86 -5.26 13.65 14.06
C SER A 86 -4.88 12.77 12.89
N PHE A 87 -3.58 12.68 12.58
CA PHE A 87 -3.05 11.79 11.55
C PHE A 87 -2.46 10.53 12.19
N GLY A 88 -3.05 9.38 11.88
CA GLY A 88 -2.81 8.13 12.58
C GLY A 88 -3.36 8.13 14.01
N ASN A 89 -3.30 6.94 14.62
CA ASN A 89 -3.75 6.64 15.97
C ASN A 89 -5.23 6.92 16.24
N PHE A 90 -6.09 6.72 15.24
CA PHE A 90 -7.55 6.73 15.35
C PHE A 90 -8.15 5.44 14.79
N ASP A 91 -9.39 5.13 15.12
CA ASP A 91 -10.12 4.01 14.54
C ASP A 91 -10.97 4.48 13.36
N MET A 92 -11.09 3.70 12.28
CA MET A 92 -12.03 3.97 11.19
C MET A 92 -13.03 2.85 11.02
N LEU A 93 -14.22 3.23 10.53
CA LEU A 93 -15.24 2.26 10.18
C LEU A 93 -14.97 1.66 8.79
N LEU A 94 -14.86 0.35 8.74
CA LEU A 94 -14.74 -0.45 7.52
C LEU A 94 -15.97 -1.33 7.35
N ALA A 95 -16.28 -1.69 6.10
CA ALA A 95 -17.32 -2.66 5.76
C ALA A 95 -16.74 -3.80 4.92
N PHE A 96 -16.95 -5.03 5.36
CA PHE A 96 -16.51 -6.24 4.68
C PHE A 96 -17.72 -7.08 4.27
N PRO A 97 -17.75 -7.69 3.08
CA PRO A 97 -18.81 -8.63 2.71
C PRO A 97 -18.89 -9.80 3.70
N ASN A 98 -20.10 -10.20 4.07
CA ASN A 98 -20.36 -11.46 4.76
C ASN A 98 -20.21 -12.59 3.73
N ALA A 99 -19.50 -13.66 4.09
CA ALA A 99 -19.22 -14.79 3.19
C ALA A 99 -20.46 -15.46 2.55
N ASN A 100 -21.67 -15.14 3.01
CA ASN A 100 -22.94 -15.71 2.55
C ASN A 100 -23.78 -14.78 1.67
N SER A 101 -23.26 -13.63 1.23
CA SER A 101 -24.07 -12.67 0.49
C SER A 101 -24.03 -12.82 -1.03
N ALA A 102 -25.05 -13.44 -1.59
CA ALA A 102 -25.29 -13.40 -3.03
C ALA A 102 -25.88 -12.04 -3.43
N SER A 103 -25.08 -11.16 -4.06
CA SER A 103 -25.58 -9.92 -4.66
C SER A 103 -25.44 -9.93 -6.19
N ARG A 104 -26.38 -9.24 -6.85
CA ARG A 104 -26.66 -9.27 -8.29
C ARG A 104 -25.46 -8.85 -9.12
N SER A 105 -24.97 -9.80 -9.90
CA SER A 105 -23.90 -9.66 -10.88
C SER A 105 -24.39 -9.09 -12.23
N ALA A 106 -23.48 -8.46 -12.98
CA ALA A 106 -23.68 -7.93 -14.34
C ALA A 106 -24.32 -8.95 -15.33
N PRO A 107 -24.88 -8.55 -16.48
CA PRO A 107 -25.43 -9.49 -17.47
C PRO A 107 -24.40 -10.55 -17.89
N ARG A 108 -24.83 -11.82 -18.02
CA ARG A 108 -23.97 -13.00 -18.25
C ARG A 108 -23.06 -12.86 -19.49
N GLU A 109 -23.60 -12.41 -20.62
CA GLU A 109 -22.85 -12.24 -21.87
C GLU A 109 -21.69 -11.24 -21.77
N ARG A 110 -21.84 -10.17 -20.98
CA ARG A 110 -20.73 -9.20 -20.75
C ARG A 110 -19.65 -9.77 -19.84
N ARG A 111 -19.99 -10.70 -18.96
CA ARG A 111 -19.03 -11.38 -18.09
C ARG A 111 -18.20 -12.40 -18.87
N ASP A 112 -18.85 -13.17 -19.74
CA ASP A 112 -18.16 -14.19 -20.54
C ASP A 112 -17.13 -13.54 -21.49
N ALA A 113 -17.47 -12.40 -22.13
CA ALA A 113 -16.54 -11.67 -22.98
C ALA A 113 -15.37 -11.02 -22.23
N GLN A 114 -15.61 -10.38 -21.08
CA GLN A 114 -14.54 -9.79 -20.26
C GLN A 114 -13.63 -10.87 -19.66
N ALA A 115 -14.19 -11.99 -19.20
CA ALA A 115 -13.42 -13.09 -18.64
C ALA A 115 -12.48 -13.71 -19.69
N GLN A 116 -12.94 -13.87 -20.93
CA GLN A 116 -12.11 -14.37 -22.02
C GLN A 116 -10.97 -13.40 -22.40
N ASP A 117 -11.24 -12.09 -22.38
CA ASP A 117 -10.23 -11.05 -22.59
C ASP A 117 -9.18 -11.05 -21.46
N ASP A 118 -9.62 -11.14 -20.21
CA ASP A 118 -8.75 -11.19 -19.03
C ASP A 118 -7.86 -12.46 -19.02
N GLU A 119 -8.40 -13.62 -19.41
CA GLU A 119 -7.60 -14.86 -19.52
C GLU A 119 -6.50 -14.70 -20.58
N SER A 120 -6.86 -14.21 -21.77
CA SER A 120 -5.91 -14.01 -22.86
C SER A 120 -4.82 -13.01 -22.46
N THR A 121 -5.21 -11.95 -21.76
CA THR A 121 -4.32 -10.93 -21.21
C THR A 121 -3.38 -11.56 -20.19
N PHE A 122 -3.89 -12.33 -19.23
CA PHE A 122 -3.08 -12.98 -18.20
C PHE A 122 -2.00 -13.89 -18.81
N ARG A 123 -2.37 -14.75 -19.76
CA ARG A 123 -1.41 -15.62 -20.47
C ARG A 123 -0.36 -14.81 -21.20
N ALA A 124 -0.78 -13.80 -21.97
CA ALA A 124 0.14 -12.95 -22.72
C ALA A 124 1.12 -12.19 -21.80
N LEU A 125 0.67 -11.74 -20.63
CA LEU A 125 1.53 -11.10 -19.64
C LEU A 125 2.54 -12.09 -19.04
N VAL A 126 2.10 -13.28 -18.65
CA VAL A 126 3.01 -14.31 -18.11
C VAL A 126 4.07 -14.69 -19.14
N ASP A 127 3.66 -15.01 -20.37
CA ASP A 127 4.57 -15.44 -21.44
C ASP A 127 5.55 -14.34 -21.84
N LYS A 128 5.13 -13.08 -21.78
CA LYS A 128 5.96 -11.93 -22.16
C LYS A 128 6.98 -11.55 -21.10
N TYR A 129 6.63 -11.63 -19.81
CA TYR A 129 7.41 -11.00 -18.75
C TYR A 129 8.10 -11.96 -17.78
N LEU A 130 7.66 -13.21 -17.66
CA LEU A 130 8.30 -14.17 -16.77
C LEU A 130 9.33 -15.01 -17.53
N SER A 131 10.55 -15.01 -17.01
CA SER A 131 11.67 -15.78 -17.57
C SER A 131 11.72 -17.21 -17.05
N GLU A 132 12.57 -18.04 -17.66
CA GLU A 132 12.88 -19.37 -17.12
C GLU A 132 13.48 -19.32 -15.70
N SER A 133 14.24 -18.26 -15.38
CA SER A 133 14.78 -18.05 -14.03
C SER A 133 13.67 -17.75 -13.02
N ASP A 134 12.64 -16.99 -13.41
CA ASP A 134 11.49 -16.72 -12.54
C ASP A 134 10.67 -18.01 -12.32
N ALA A 135 10.47 -18.80 -13.38
CA ALA A 135 9.82 -20.10 -13.30
C ALA A 135 10.59 -21.07 -12.39
N ALA A 136 11.92 -21.06 -12.45
CA ALA A 136 12.78 -21.88 -11.61
C ALA A 136 12.68 -21.49 -10.13
N MET A 137 12.72 -20.19 -9.81
CA MET A 137 12.52 -19.71 -8.43
C MET A 137 11.16 -20.12 -7.87
N LEU A 138 10.08 -19.95 -8.64
CA LEU A 138 8.75 -20.35 -8.21
C LEU A 138 8.70 -21.85 -7.91
N ARG A 139 9.23 -22.68 -8.83
CA ARG A 139 9.27 -24.13 -8.67
C ARG A 139 10.12 -24.56 -7.48
N GLU A 140 11.25 -23.91 -7.22
CA GLU A 140 12.12 -24.21 -6.08
C GLU A 140 11.36 -24.04 -4.75
N ILE A 141 10.50 -23.03 -4.66
CA ILE A 141 9.79 -22.67 -3.43
C ILE A 141 8.52 -23.50 -3.25
N THR A 142 7.73 -23.67 -4.32
CA THR A 142 6.39 -24.27 -4.23
C THR A 142 6.36 -25.74 -4.64
N GLY A 143 7.39 -26.21 -5.34
CA GLY A 143 7.41 -27.52 -6.01
C GLY A 143 6.54 -27.59 -7.28
N VAL A 144 5.83 -26.52 -7.63
CA VAL A 144 4.88 -26.47 -8.74
C VAL A 144 5.52 -25.80 -9.97
N PRO A 145 5.53 -26.44 -11.15
CA PRO A 145 5.93 -25.78 -12.39
C PRO A 145 5.07 -24.56 -12.72
N LEU A 146 5.67 -23.49 -13.25
CA LEU A 146 4.94 -22.28 -13.64
C LEU A 146 3.79 -22.59 -14.61
N SER A 147 4.01 -23.45 -15.60
CA SER A 147 3.00 -23.84 -16.58
C SER A 147 1.78 -24.52 -15.94
N GLU A 148 1.99 -25.35 -14.93
CA GLU A 148 0.92 -26.02 -14.17
C GLU A 148 0.13 -25.00 -13.36
N LEU A 149 0.82 -24.09 -12.64
CA LEU A 149 0.17 -23.02 -11.91
C LEU A 149 -0.67 -22.10 -12.82
N VAL A 150 -0.16 -21.73 -14.00
CA VAL A 150 -0.89 -20.92 -14.98
C VAL A 150 -2.16 -21.64 -15.44
N GLN A 151 -2.07 -22.94 -15.72
CA GLN A 151 -3.24 -23.75 -16.09
C GLN A 151 -4.28 -23.78 -14.96
N ASP A 152 -3.85 -23.95 -13.72
CA ASP A 152 -4.76 -23.96 -12.57
C ASP A 152 -5.46 -22.61 -12.36
N VAL A 153 -4.72 -21.50 -12.50
CA VAL A 153 -5.27 -20.14 -12.36
C VAL A 153 -6.33 -19.88 -13.42
N VAL A 154 -6.08 -20.30 -14.67
CA VAL A 154 -7.06 -20.19 -15.74
C VAL A 154 -8.28 -21.07 -15.47
N ALA A 155 -8.07 -22.35 -15.13
CA ALA A 155 -9.16 -23.28 -14.84
C ALA A 155 -10.05 -22.80 -13.69
N ALA A 156 -9.47 -22.10 -12.71
CA ALA A 156 -10.18 -21.51 -11.59
C ALA A 156 -10.66 -20.07 -11.83
N GLY A 157 -10.49 -19.51 -13.04
CA GLY A 157 -10.67 -18.07 -13.34
C GLY A 157 -12.04 -17.49 -12.95
N ASP A 158 -13.10 -18.28 -13.06
CA ASP A 158 -14.47 -17.89 -12.70
C ASP A 158 -14.79 -18.04 -11.21
N THR A 159 -13.86 -18.56 -10.40
CA THR A 159 -14.04 -18.72 -8.96
C THR A 159 -14.26 -17.36 -8.31
N VAL A 160 -15.36 -17.20 -7.59
CA VAL A 160 -15.73 -15.94 -6.95
C VAL A 160 -14.92 -15.72 -5.67
N ILE A 161 -14.25 -14.57 -5.57
CA ILE A 161 -13.50 -14.17 -4.38
C ILE A 161 -14.36 -13.27 -3.50
N GLU A 162 -15.01 -13.87 -2.50
CA GLU A 162 -15.95 -13.16 -1.59
C GLU A 162 -15.30 -11.95 -0.90
N ALA A 163 -14.07 -12.11 -0.41
CA ALA A 163 -13.32 -11.05 0.27
C ALA A 163 -13.00 -9.85 -0.63
N LEU A 164 -13.08 -10.01 -1.96
CA LEU A 164 -12.84 -8.96 -2.95
C LEU A 164 -14.14 -8.60 -3.66
N GLN A 165 -15.21 -8.37 -2.90
CA GLN A 165 -16.51 -7.93 -3.43
C GLN A 165 -17.06 -8.88 -4.51
N ARG A 166 -16.86 -10.19 -4.35
CA ARG A 166 -17.28 -11.23 -5.30
C ARG A 166 -16.65 -11.09 -6.70
N THR A 167 -15.44 -10.54 -6.76
CA THR A 167 -14.68 -10.44 -8.02
C THR A 167 -14.26 -11.85 -8.49
N PRO A 168 -14.41 -12.20 -9.77
CA PRO A 168 -13.87 -13.44 -10.32
C PRO A 168 -12.35 -13.53 -10.11
N LEU A 169 -11.82 -14.73 -9.91
CA LEU A 169 -10.41 -14.95 -9.66
C LEU A 169 -9.54 -14.29 -10.73
N MET A 170 -9.85 -14.44 -12.01
CA MET A 170 -9.02 -13.89 -13.09
C MET A 170 -8.88 -12.36 -12.98
N ALA A 171 -9.99 -11.66 -12.81
CA ALA A 171 -10.00 -10.21 -12.60
C ALA A 171 -9.26 -9.81 -11.30
N ALA A 172 -9.40 -10.60 -10.23
CA ALA A 172 -8.69 -10.37 -8.97
C ALA A 172 -7.16 -10.56 -9.12
N VAL A 173 -6.73 -11.57 -9.87
CA VAL A 173 -5.31 -11.85 -10.17
C VAL A 173 -4.68 -10.68 -10.91
N LEU A 174 -5.37 -10.12 -11.90
CA LEU A 174 -4.95 -8.95 -12.67
C LEU A 174 -5.28 -7.60 -12.02
N SER A 175 -5.60 -7.57 -10.72
CA SER A 175 -5.91 -6.33 -9.99
C SER A 175 -4.75 -5.86 -9.10
N ALA A 176 -4.87 -4.62 -8.59
CA ALA A 176 -4.00 -4.08 -7.55
C ALA A 176 -4.32 -4.60 -6.13
N ALA A 177 -5.25 -5.56 -5.98
CA ALA A 177 -5.58 -6.10 -4.66
C ALA A 177 -4.33 -6.66 -3.98
N ARG A 178 -4.02 -6.15 -2.77
CA ARG A 178 -2.80 -6.53 -2.03
C ARG A 178 -2.67 -8.05 -1.90
N PHE A 179 -3.78 -8.72 -1.62
CA PHE A 179 -3.86 -10.17 -1.48
C PHE A 179 -5.15 -10.70 -2.12
N VAL A 180 -5.06 -11.86 -2.76
CA VAL A 180 -6.20 -12.57 -3.37
C VAL A 180 -6.37 -13.89 -2.61
N PRO A 181 -7.33 -13.99 -1.68
CA PRO A 181 -7.53 -15.20 -0.89
C PRO A 181 -8.05 -16.33 -1.76
N HIS A 182 -7.22 -17.35 -2.00
CA HIS A 182 -7.56 -18.48 -2.86
C HIS A 182 -6.73 -19.71 -2.52
N ALA A 183 -7.27 -20.91 -2.76
CA ALA A 183 -6.56 -22.17 -2.49
C ALA A 183 -5.24 -22.30 -3.27
N LEU A 184 -5.15 -21.67 -4.44
CA LEU A 184 -3.93 -21.66 -5.27
C LEU A 184 -2.75 -20.88 -4.66
N ASN A 185 -2.94 -20.15 -3.54
CA ASN A 185 -1.80 -19.61 -2.81
C ASN A 185 -0.87 -20.72 -2.29
N SER A 186 -1.41 -21.90 -1.95
CA SER A 186 -0.62 -23.10 -1.63
C SER A 186 0.27 -23.59 -2.79
N ARG A 187 -0.06 -23.19 -4.03
CA ARG A 187 0.66 -23.53 -5.25
C ARG A 187 1.48 -22.36 -5.82
N GLY A 188 1.44 -21.19 -5.17
CA GLY A 188 2.26 -20.03 -5.54
C GLY A 188 1.52 -18.89 -6.24
N LEU A 189 0.18 -18.82 -6.19
CA LEU A 189 -0.56 -17.73 -6.85
C LEU A 189 -0.08 -16.33 -6.43
N HIS A 190 0.12 -16.09 -5.13
CA HIS A 190 0.62 -14.79 -4.67
C HIS A 190 2.02 -14.47 -5.22
N LEU A 191 2.91 -15.47 -5.25
CA LEU A 191 4.27 -15.34 -5.77
C LEU A 191 4.29 -15.02 -7.25
N LEU A 192 3.41 -15.66 -8.03
CA LEU A 192 3.22 -15.36 -9.45
C LEU A 192 2.89 -13.89 -9.67
N ARG A 193 1.96 -13.34 -8.86
CA ARG A 193 1.56 -11.93 -8.93
C ARG A 193 2.71 -11.00 -8.57
N VAL A 194 3.48 -11.32 -7.54
CA VAL A 194 4.67 -10.56 -7.11
C VAL A 194 5.70 -10.48 -8.25
N LEU A 195 6.10 -11.65 -8.78
CA LEU A 195 7.06 -11.74 -9.87
C LEU A 195 6.58 -10.96 -11.10
N LEU A 196 5.35 -11.20 -11.54
CA LEU A 196 4.82 -10.55 -12.73
C LEU A 196 4.75 -9.03 -12.58
N ALA A 197 4.27 -8.54 -11.43
CA ALA A 197 4.19 -7.10 -11.16
C ALA A 197 5.55 -6.42 -11.10
N GLU A 198 6.57 -7.08 -10.52
CA GLU A 198 7.94 -6.58 -10.52
C GLU A 198 8.51 -6.52 -11.94
N ARG A 199 8.43 -7.62 -12.72
CA ARG A 199 8.98 -7.67 -14.08
C ARG A 199 8.33 -6.66 -15.01
N MET A 200 7.02 -6.43 -14.88
CA MET A 200 6.34 -5.38 -15.62
C MET A 200 6.77 -3.98 -15.20
N SER A 201 7.01 -3.74 -13.91
CA SER A 201 7.53 -2.46 -13.41
C SER A 201 8.99 -2.23 -13.83
N ASP A 202 9.81 -3.28 -13.86
CA ASP A 202 11.17 -3.25 -14.40
C ASP A 202 11.15 -2.88 -15.87
N ARG A 203 10.28 -3.50 -16.67
CA ARG A 203 10.13 -3.15 -18.09
C ARG A 203 9.73 -1.69 -18.31
N ARG A 204 8.76 -1.18 -17.53
CA ARG A 204 8.35 0.23 -17.61
C ARG A 204 9.50 1.18 -17.26
N ARG A 205 10.37 0.78 -16.32
CA ARG A 205 11.60 1.52 -16.01
C ARG A 205 12.62 1.43 -17.14
N ASP A 206 12.79 0.28 -17.76
CA ASP A 206 13.74 0.12 -18.88
C ASP A 206 13.34 0.94 -20.11
N GLU A 207 12.04 1.02 -20.40
CA GLU A 207 11.50 1.77 -21.54
C GLU A 207 11.26 3.26 -21.23
N GLY A 208 11.42 3.68 -19.97
CA GLY A 208 11.20 5.05 -19.56
C GLY A 208 12.28 5.98 -20.08
N ASP A 209 11.85 7.09 -20.69
CA ASP A 209 12.73 8.21 -21.00
C ASP A 209 12.85 9.12 -19.75
N TYR A 210 14.06 9.14 -19.19
CA TYR A 210 14.42 9.83 -17.95
C TYR A 210 15.60 10.75 -18.19
N GLY A 211 15.58 11.91 -17.53
CA GLY A 211 16.72 12.82 -17.52
C GLY A 211 17.91 12.28 -16.73
N ASP A 212 19.07 12.92 -16.93
CA ASP A 212 20.36 12.51 -16.36
C ASP A 212 20.33 12.32 -14.83
N ASP A 213 19.56 13.14 -14.13
CA ASP A 213 19.43 13.06 -12.67
C ASP A 213 18.76 11.77 -12.21
N ALA A 214 17.62 11.41 -12.80
CA ALA A 214 16.93 10.18 -12.47
C ALA A 214 17.73 8.95 -12.96
N ALA A 215 18.35 9.03 -14.13
CA ALA A 215 19.19 7.97 -14.67
C ALA A 215 20.37 7.62 -13.74
N ARG A 216 21.04 8.62 -13.16
CA ARG A 216 22.14 8.40 -12.18
C ARG A 216 21.68 7.75 -10.88
N LEU A 217 20.44 7.99 -10.46
CA LEU A 217 19.88 7.42 -9.23
C LEU A 217 19.35 5.99 -9.40
N ARG A 218 19.20 5.54 -10.65
CA ARG A 218 18.56 4.27 -10.99
C ARG A 218 19.27 3.05 -10.37
N GLU A 219 20.58 2.99 -10.46
CA GLU A 219 21.35 1.86 -9.90
C GLU A 219 21.18 1.76 -8.39
N GLN A 220 21.24 2.90 -7.69
CA GLN A 220 20.98 2.98 -6.26
C GLN A 220 19.56 2.52 -5.93
N TRP A 221 18.55 3.01 -6.66
CA TRP A 221 17.16 2.60 -6.46
C TRP A 221 16.97 1.08 -6.61
N LEU A 222 17.52 0.49 -7.67
CA LEU A 222 17.38 -0.95 -7.94
C LEU A 222 18.08 -1.84 -6.92
N ARG A 223 19.16 -1.33 -6.30
CA ARG A 223 19.92 -2.02 -5.25
C ARG A 223 19.27 -1.86 -3.89
N ASP A 224 18.93 -0.64 -3.51
CA ASP A 224 18.60 -0.30 -2.12
C ASP A 224 17.08 -0.27 -1.89
N GLY A 225 16.28 0.12 -2.89
CA GLY A 225 14.82 0.29 -2.77
C GLY A 225 14.38 1.61 -2.14
N TYR A 226 15.34 2.48 -1.81
CA TYR A 226 15.08 3.84 -1.35
C TYR A 226 16.17 4.81 -1.84
N LEU A 227 15.82 6.11 -1.89
CA LEU A 227 16.72 7.21 -2.22
C LEU A 227 16.69 8.26 -1.11
N LEU A 228 17.84 8.89 -0.88
CA LEU A 228 18.00 10.07 -0.03
C LEU A 228 18.47 11.22 -0.90
N LEU A 229 17.70 12.30 -0.94
CA LEU A 229 17.90 13.41 -1.86
C LEU A 229 17.87 14.75 -1.11
N ASP A 230 18.57 15.75 -1.62
CA ASP A 230 18.48 17.13 -1.13
C ASP A 230 17.10 17.72 -1.45
N PHE A 231 16.25 17.91 -0.45
CA PHE A 231 14.87 18.37 -0.67
C PHE A 231 14.83 19.73 -1.42
N ASP A 232 15.77 20.62 -1.16
CA ASP A 232 15.79 21.97 -1.74
C ASP A 232 16.18 21.94 -3.23
N LYS A 233 16.91 20.90 -3.68
CA LYS A 233 17.21 20.67 -5.10
C LYS A 233 15.98 20.21 -5.88
N TYR A 234 15.10 19.44 -5.25
CA TYR A 234 13.96 18.75 -5.89
C TYR A 234 12.63 19.49 -5.68
N THR A 235 12.64 20.64 -5.02
CA THR A 235 11.45 21.45 -4.78
C THR A 235 11.70 22.94 -5.00
N SER A 236 10.63 23.72 -5.14
CA SER A 236 10.70 25.17 -5.10
C SER A 236 10.89 25.66 -3.66
N SER A 237 11.19 26.95 -3.47
CA SER A 237 11.25 27.56 -2.13
C SER A 237 9.93 27.47 -1.34
N GLN A 238 8.81 27.19 -2.02
CA GLN A 238 7.50 26.98 -1.41
C GLN A 238 7.23 25.50 -1.06
N GLY A 239 8.20 24.60 -1.27
CA GLY A 239 8.04 23.16 -1.01
C GLY A 239 7.13 22.47 -2.03
N VAL A 240 7.12 22.94 -3.28
CA VAL A 240 6.39 22.32 -4.39
C VAL A 240 7.38 21.55 -5.26
N GLY A 241 7.09 20.29 -5.58
CA GLY A 241 7.93 19.44 -6.43
C GLY A 241 8.23 20.07 -7.79
N ASN A 242 9.49 19.97 -8.24
CA ASN A 242 9.91 20.44 -9.55
C ASN A 242 10.04 19.29 -10.58
N ALA A 243 10.42 19.62 -11.82
CA ALA A 243 10.55 18.63 -12.90
C ALA A 243 11.60 17.53 -12.60
N LEU A 244 12.66 17.84 -11.84
CA LEU A 244 13.64 16.82 -11.43
C LEU A 244 13.00 15.81 -10.48
N LEU A 245 12.14 16.26 -9.57
CA LEU A 245 11.40 15.36 -8.69
C LEU A 245 10.44 14.51 -9.49
N GLU A 246 9.66 15.12 -10.37
CA GLU A 246 8.72 14.41 -11.23
C GLU A 246 9.40 13.27 -12.00
N ASP A 247 10.56 13.52 -12.58
CA ASP A 247 11.34 12.55 -13.33
C ASP A 247 11.85 11.39 -12.44
N VAL A 248 12.36 11.71 -11.24
CA VAL A 248 12.73 10.69 -10.24
C VAL A 248 11.51 9.88 -9.80
N LEU A 249 10.35 10.50 -9.63
CA LEU A 249 9.12 9.80 -9.25
C LEU A 249 8.61 8.88 -10.35
N ARG A 250 8.70 9.30 -11.62
CA ARG A 250 8.40 8.46 -12.78
C ARG A 250 9.29 7.22 -12.82
N MET A 251 10.59 7.41 -12.60
CA MET A 251 11.57 6.32 -12.55
C MET A 251 11.29 5.38 -11.37
N THR A 252 11.19 5.90 -10.15
CA THR A 252 11.07 5.08 -8.95
C THR A 252 9.74 4.32 -8.87
N SER A 253 8.63 4.94 -9.30
CA SER A 253 7.30 4.32 -9.30
C SER A 253 6.98 3.48 -10.54
N ALA A 254 7.82 3.54 -11.58
CA ALA A 254 7.53 2.94 -12.88
C ALA A 254 6.14 3.35 -13.42
N SER A 255 5.82 4.65 -13.29
CA SER A 255 4.50 5.24 -13.52
C SER A 255 4.63 6.61 -14.21
N PRO A 256 3.57 7.16 -14.85
CA PRO A 256 3.63 8.46 -15.53
C PRO A 256 3.92 9.68 -14.67
N GLY A 257 4.02 9.52 -13.34
CA GLY A 257 4.26 10.61 -12.40
C GLY A 257 2.96 11.20 -11.83
N PRO A 258 3.07 12.22 -10.96
CA PRO A 258 1.91 12.93 -10.45
C PRO A 258 1.28 13.82 -11.54
N THR A 259 -0.06 13.94 -11.56
CA THR A 259 -0.77 14.79 -12.52
C THR A 259 -0.67 16.28 -12.19
N GLU A 260 -0.36 16.60 -10.94
CA GLU A 260 -0.15 17.95 -10.42
C GLU A 260 1.13 17.95 -9.58
N PRO A 261 1.88 19.07 -9.50
CA PRO A 261 3.06 19.16 -8.66
C PRO A 261 2.76 18.77 -7.21
N LEU A 262 3.64 17.97 -6.60
CA LEU A 262 3.46 17.56 -5.21
C LEU A 262 3.71 18.73 -4.25
N GLU A 263 2.69 19.09 -3.48
CA GLU A 263 2.82 20.03 -2.37
C GLU A 263 3.17 19.30 -1.09
N PHE A 264 4.25 19.71 -0.43
CA PHE A 264 4.67 19.14 0.84
C PHE A 264 4.13 19.93 2.02
N VAL A 265 3.47 19.25 2.96
CA VAL A 265 2.93 19.86 4.17
C VAL A 265 3.58 19.27 5.42
N ASN A 266 3.61 20.06 6.50
CA ASN A 266 4.09 19.59 7.78
C ASN A 266 3.16 18.53 8.36
N ARG A 267 3.75 17.43 8.82
CA ARG A 267 3.11 16.32 9.51
C ARG A 267 3.92 15.98 10.74
N GLN A 268 3.24 15.85 11.87
CA GLN A 268 3.86 15.46 13.13
C GLN A 268 3.50 14.02 13.44
N VAL A 269 4.49 13.12 13.43
CA VAL A 269 4.30 11.75 13.87
C VAL A 269 4.48 11.71 15.38
N VAL A 270 3.41 11.43 16.12
CA VAL A 270 3.48 11.21 17.57
C VAL A 270 3.51 9.72 17.85
N HIS A 271 4.57 9.28 18.52
CA HIS A 271 4.78 7.89 18.88
C HIS A 271 3.83 7.47 20.00
N VAL A 272 3.21 6.31 19.87
CA VAL A 272 2.32 5.74 20.89
C VAL A 272 2.90 4.45 21.45
N ALA A 273 2.45 4.07 22.65
CA ALA A 273 2.74 2.74 23.19
C ALA A 273 2.18 1.66 22.23
N ASN A 274 2.98 0.62 21.98
CA ASN A 274 2.62 -0.49 21.08
C ASN A 274 2.20 -0.03 19.68
N ASP A 275 2.90 0.97 19.13
CA ASP A 275 2.67 1.44 17.77
C ASP A 275 2.81 0.28 16.77
N PRO A 276 1.74 -0.14 16.06
CA PRO A 276 1.81 -1.25 15.12
C PRO A 276 2.67 -0.93 13.90
N GLN A 277 3.08 0.33 13.70
CA GLN A 277 4.07 0.70 12.67
C GLN A 277 5.49 0.31 13.05
N TYR A 278 5.76 -0.05 14.31
CA TYR A 278 7.07 -0.56 14.71
C TYR A 278 7.37 -1.94 14.14
N ALA A 279 6.34 -2.76 13.93
CA ALA A 279 6.50 -4.09 13.35
C ALA A 279 7.02 -4.01 11.91
N LEU A 280 8.05 -4.79 11.57
CA LEU A 280 8.57 -4.87 10.21
C LEU A 280 7.50 -5.43 9.25
N HIS A 281 7.28 -4.76 8.12
CA HIS A 281 6.21 -5.11 7.18
C HIS A 281 6.49 -4.67 5.75
N VAL A 282 5.68 -5.17 4.81
CA VAL A 282 5.51 -4.61 3.47
C VAL A 282 4.07 -4.12 3.32
N ASP A 283 3.85 -2.96 2.71
CA ASP A 283 2.50 -2.41 2.53
C ASP A 283 1.76 -3.12 1.39
N THR A 284 2.49 -3.51 0.35
CA THR A 284 1.93 -4.12 -0.86
C THR A 284 2.92 -5.08 -1.51
N PHE A 285 2.45 -5.82 -2.51
CA PHE A 285 3.23 -6.84 -3.22
C PHE A 285 3.97 -6.29 -4.45
N HIS A 286 3.64 -5.08 -4.90
CA HIS A 286 4.19 -4.46 -6.11
C HIS A 286 4.79 -3.08 -5.81
N PRO A 287 5.70 -2.56 -6.66
CA PRO A 287 6.31 -1.26 -6.44
C PRO A 287 5.27 -0.15 -6.23
N VAL A 288 5.34 0.46 -5.06
CA VAL A 288 4.58 1.64 -4.65
C VAL A 288 5.53 2.48 -3.82
N ILE A 289 5.66 3.76 -4.17
CA ILE A 289 6.57 4.65 -3.46
C ILE A 289 5.84 5.48 -2.43
N LYS A 290 6.52 5.75 -1.31
CA LYS A 290 6.14 6.79 -0.35
C LYS A 290 7.29 7.77 -0.16
N LEU A 291 6.93 9.01 0.17
CA LEU A 291 7.85 10.12 0.36
C LEU A 291 7.78 10.62 1.80
N TRP A 292 8.93 10.93 2.37
CA TRP A 292 9.08 11.63 3.65
C TRP A 292 10.14 12.72 3.50
N VAL A 293 10.02 13.82 4.24
CA VAL A 293 11.11 14.80 4.36
C VAL A 293 11.50 14.93 5.81
N TYR A 294 12.75 14.62 6.12
CA TYR A 294 13.32 14.80 7.44
C TYR A 294 14.16 16.08 7.49
N ASP A 295 14.00 16.84 8.56
CA ASP A 295 14.97 17.87 8.94
C ASP A 295 16.30 17.21 9.35
N HIS A 296 17.41 17.92 9.16
CA HIS A 296 18.76 17.45 9.49
C HIS A 296 18.96 17.00 10.95
N ASN A 297 18.06 17.37 11.86
CA ASN A 297 18.15 17.05 13.29
C ASN A 297 17.41 15.76 13.69
N VAL A 298 16.78 15.04 12.74
CA VAL A 298 16.20 13.73 13.01
C VAL A 298 17.30 12.74 13.38
N THR A 299 17.22 12.15 14.57
CA THR A 299 18.18 11.17 15.11
C THR A 299 17.53 9.80 15.28
N LEU A 300 18.28 8.81 15.76
CA LEU A 300 17.73 7.49 16.10
C LEU A 300 16.60 7.57 17.13
N ASP A 301 16.71 8.46 18.13
CA ASP A 301 15.71 8.64 19.19
C ASP A 301 14.41 9.27 18.67
N SER A 302 14.45 9.87 17.47
CA SER A 302 13.27 10.35 16.75
C SER A 302 12.48 9.23 16.04
N GLY A 303 12.90 7.97 16.21
CA GLY A 303 12.25 6.78 15.65
C GLY A 303 12.17 6.73 14.12
N PRO A 304 13.23 7.09 13.36
CA PRO A 304 13.21 7.24 11.91
C PRO A 304 12.79 5.93 11.23
N MET A 305 12.33 6.01 9.98
CA MET A 305 12.04 4.81 9.20
C MET A 305 13.25 3.87 9.22
N HIS A 306 12.99 2.59 9.43
CA HIS A 306 13.97 1.54 9.17
C HIS A 306 13.57 0.85 7.87
N TYR A 307 14.56 0.47 7.07
CA TYR A 307 14.37 -0.19 5.79
C TYR A 307 15.35 -1.35 5.67
N VAL A 308 14.94 -2.43 5.02
CA VAL A 308 15.83 -3.55 4.64
C VAL A 308 16.27 -3.34 3.20
N PRO A 309 17.52 -2.90 2.94
CA PRO A 309 17.97 -2.65 1.58
C PRO A 309 17.78 -3.87 0.66
N GLY A 310 17.33 -3.64 -0.56
CA GLY A 310 17.13 -4.69 -1.56
C GLY A 310 15.90 -5.58 -1.37
N SER A 311 15.23 -5.55 -0.20
CA SER A 311 14.05 -6.38 0.08
C SER A 311 12.82 -6.08 -0.80
N HIS A 312 12.83 -5.00 -1.56
CA HIS A 312 11.82 -4.70 -2.57
C HIS A 312 11.91 -5.65 -3.79
N ARG A 313 13.07 -6.26 -4.06
CA ARG A 313 13.29 -7.18 -5.19
C ARG A 313 12.90 -8.61 -4.87
N SER A 314 12.42 -9.32 -5.89
CA SER A 314 12.11 -10.74 -5.85
C SER A 314 13.39 -11.55 -5.82
N SER A 315 13.74 -12.05 -4.64
CA SER A 315 14.77 -13.06 -4.41
C SER A 315 14.12 -14.36 -3.92
N VAL A 316 14.86 -15.47 -3.97
CA VAL A 316 14.40 -16.75 -3.37
C VAL A 316 14.01 -16.55 -1.90
N GLY A 317 14.80 -15.78 -1.14
CA GLY A 317 14.51 -15.43 0.25
C GLY A 317 13.17 -14.71 0.43
N LYS A 318 12.94 -13.63 -0.34
CA LYS A 318 11.68 -12.89 -0.31
C LYS A 318 10.49 -13.74 -0.68
N LEU A 319 10.58 -14.49 -1.78
CA LEU A 319 9.47 -15.29 -2.27
C LEU A 319 9.16 -16.47 -1.33
N ARG A 320 10.17 -17.08 -0.70
CA ARG A 320 9.98 -18.12 0.32
C ARG A 320 9.28 -17.57 1.55
N TRP A 321 9.74 -16.42 2.07
CA TRP A 321 9.07 -15.72 3.17
C TRP A 321 7.60 -15.38 2.82
N LEU A 322 7.34 -14.80 1.64
CA LEU A 322 5.99 -14.51 1.17
C LEU A 322 5.14 -15.78 1.07
N TYR A 323 5.70 -16.87 0.56
CA TYR A 323 4.99 -18.14 0.43
C TYR A 323 4.56 -18.69 1.79
N GLU A 324 5.49 -18.77 2.74
CA GLU A 324 5.21 -19.21 4.11
C GLU A 324 4.13 -18.36 4.78
N ARG A 325 4.13 -17.04 4.54
CA ARG A 325 3.11 -16.14 5.09
C ARG A 325 1.74 -16.28 4.42
N THR A 326 1.69 -16.56 3.13
CA THR A 326 0.47 -16.39 2.33
C THR A 326 -0.21 -17.68 1.86
N ARG A 327 0.51 -18.81 1.85
CA ARG A 327 0.03 -20.09 1.29
C ARG A 327 -1.25 -20.62 1.94
N ASP A 328 -1.42 -20.35 3.23
CA ASP A 328 -2.52 -20.88 4.05
C ASP A 328 -3.72 -19.91 4.16
N ASN A 329 -3.66 -18.75 3.48
CA ASN A 329 -4.71 -17.72 3.54
C ASN A 329 -5.08 -17.30 4.97
N ASP A 330 -4.08 -17.11 5.83
CA ASP A 330 -4.29 -16.70 7.23
C ASP A 330 -5.18 -15.44 7.32
N PRO A 331 -6.21 -15.41 8.20
CA PRO A 331 -7.08 -14.26 8.35
C PRO A 331 -6.34 -12.94 8.60
N GLN A 332 -5.20 -12.96 9.29
CA GLN A 332 -4.36 -11.77 9.47
C GLN A 332 -3.85 -11.24 8.14
N VAL A 333 -3.47 -12.12 7.21
CA VAL A 333 -3.01 -11.73 5.87
C VAL A 333 -4.15 -11.16 5.03
N ILE A 334 -5.38 -11.59 5.25
CA ILE A 334 -6.56 -11.08 4.54
C ILE A 334 -6.97 -9.71 5.09
N MET A 335 -6.98 -9.56 6.42
CA MET A 335 -7.51 -8.36 7.09
C MET A 335 -6.49 -7.24 7.25
N GLU A 336 -5.21 -7.54 7.48
CA GLU A 336 -4.18 -6.52 7.71
C GLU A 336 -3.97 -5.63 6.47
N PRO A 337 -3.59 -4.34 6.63
CA PRO A 337 -3.39 -3.44 5.49
C PRO A 337 -1.99 -3.61 4.88
N SER A 338 -1.16 -4.43 5.53
CA SER A 338 0.23 -4.73 5.23
C SER A 338 0.50 -6.19 5.59
N LEU A 339 1.57 -6.76 5.07
CA LEU A 339 2.02 -8.09 5.46
C LEU A 339 3.17 -7.96 6.46
N ARG A 340 2.93 -8.41 7.69
CA ARG A 340 3.92 -8.42 8.77
C ARG A 340 4.99 -9.47 8.51
N TYR A 341 6.24 -9.11 8.80
CA TYR A 341 7.40 -9.99 8.67
C TYR A 341 7.21 -11.29 9.47
N ASP A 342 6.83 -11.16 10.73
CA ASP A 342 6.51 -12.30 11.58
C ASP A 342 5.20 -12.08 12.36
N ALA A 343 4.67 -13.17 12.93
CA ALA A 343 3.45 -13.14 13.74
C ALA A 343 3.65 -12.44 15.10
N ALA A 344 4.91 -12.23 15.52
CA ALA A 344 5.25 -11.56 16.77
C ALA A 344 5.22 -10.03 16.64
N ASN A 345 5.02 -9.49 15.43
CA ASN A 345 5.06 -8.06 15.14
C ASN A 345 6.39 -7.43 15.55
N SER A 346 7.49 -8.13 15.30
CA SER A 346 8.83 -7.74 15.74
C SER A 346 9.26 -6.40 15.14
N PRO A 347 9.81 -5.46 15.95
CA PRO A 347 10.49 -4.28 15.43
C PRO A 347 11.82 -4.64 14.75
N ALA A 348 12.34 -3.72 13.94
CA ALA A 348 13.55 -3.91 13.14
C ALA A 348 14.70 -4.60 13.90
N LEU A 349 15.10 -4.07 15.07
CA LEU A 349 16.22 -4.62 15.83
C LEU A 349 16.00 -6.07 16.29
N ALA A 350 14.77 -6.43 16.66
CA ALA A 350 14.42 -7.80 17.04
C ALA A 350 14.32 -8.73 15.83
N ALA A 351 13.83 -8.21 14.69
CA ALA A 351 13.70 -8.96 13.44
C ALA A 351 15.05 -9.25 12.78
N ASN A 352 16.06 -8.39 12.97
CA ASN A 352 17.39 -8.49 12.35
C ASN A 352 18.08 -9.85 12.54
N ALA A 353 17.90 -10.49 13.69
CA ALA A 353 18.46 -11.83 13.93
C ALA A 353 17.90 -12.89 12.97
N LYS A 354 16.62 -12.77 12.59
CA LYS A 354 15.94 -13.70 11.67
C LYS A 354 16.07 -13.29 10.20
N LEU A 355 16.26 -12.00 9.92
CA LEU A 355 16.39 -11.51 8.54
C LEU A 355 17.58 -12.16 7.83
N ALA A 356 18.71 -12.29 8.53
CA ALA A 356 19.90 -12.95 8.02
C ALA A 356 19.62 -14.40 7.57
N ASP A 357 18.82 -15.16 8.34
CA ASP A 357 18.47 -16.55 8.00
C ASP A 357 17.61 -16.66 6.74
N THR A 358 16.90 -15.59 6.38
CA THR A 358 16.04 -15.52 5.19
C THR A 358 16.74 -14.97 3.94
N GLY A 359 18.04 -14.64 4.03
CA GLY A 359 18.81 -14.04 2.94
C GLY A 359 18.49 -12.56 2.70
N PHE A 360 17.88 -11.89 3.68
CA PHE A 360 17.71 -10.44 3.68
C PHE A 360 18.89 -9.77 4.38
N GLU A 361 19.19 -8.54 3.95
CA GLU A 361 20.04 -7.63 4.71
C GLU A 361 19.39 -7.24 6.05
N LEU A 362 20.16 -6.58 6.90
CA LEU A 362 19.61 -6.04 8.16
C LEU A 362 18.71 -4.82 7.87
N ALA A 363 17.65 -4.67 8.65
CA ALA A 363 16.90 -3.43 8.70
C ALA A 363 17.78 -2.35 9.35
N THR A 364 18.04 -1.28 8.60
CA THR A 364 18.87 -0.14 9.02
C THR A 364 18.05 1.14 9.14
N PRO A 365 18.34 2.03 10.11
CA PRO A 365 17.69 3.32 10.23
C PRO A 365 18.05 4.24 9.05
N VAL A 366 17.04 4.90 8.48
CA VAL A 366 17.20 5.88 7.42
C VAL A 366 17.33 7.27 8.05
N LEU A 367 18.56 7.77 8.15
CA LEU A 367 18.88 9.08 8.71
C LEU A 367 19.02 10.16 7.62
N PRO A 368 18.84 11.44 7.97
CA PRO A 368 19.08 12.54 7.04
C PRO A 368 20.52 12.56 6.51
N LEU A 369 20.68 13.07 5.28
CA LEU A 369 21.99 13.40 4.71
C LEU A 369 22.65 14.52 5.55
N PRO A 370 23.95 14.40 5.88
CA PRO A 370 24.61 15.29 6.84
C PRO A 370 24.88 16.71 6.34
N HIS A 371 24.71 16.97 5.04
CA HIS A 371 25.14 18.22 4.38
C HIS A 371 23.98 19.00 3.74
N VAL A 372 22.74 18.64 4.05
CA VAL A 372 21.54 19.31 3.52
C VAL A 372 20.60 19.67 4.68
N PRO A 373 19.88 20.81 4.61
CA PRO A 373 18.95 21.18 5.68
C PRO A 373 17.80 20.19 5.85
N ARG A 374 17.35 19.62 4.74
CA ARG A 374 16.22 18.70 4.64
C ARG A 374 16.52 17.58 3.65
N THR A 375 16.30 16.34 4.09
CA THR A 375 16.46 15.16 3.25
C THR A 375 15.10 14.66 2.80
N LEU A 376 14.90 14.61 1.48
CA LEU A 376 13.80 13.88 0.87
C LEU A 376 14.14 12.39 0.81
N ILE A 377 13.26 11.58 1.37
CA ILE A 377 13.32 10.12 1.36
C ILE A 377 12.24 9.63 0.40
N ILE A 378 12.63 8.82 -0.58
CA ILE A 378 11.70 8.08 -1.45
C ILE A 378 11.94 6.60 -1.18
N ALA A 379 10.92 5.81 -0.85
CA ALA A 379 11.10 4.38 -0.59
C ALA A 379 9.99 3.52 -1.20
N ASP A 380 10.36 2.36 -1.74
CA ASP A 380 9.45 1.34 -2.25
C ASP A 380 8.86 0.54 -1.07
N THR A 381 7.55 0.63 -0.87
CA THR A 381 6.85 -0.02 0.24
C THR A 381 6.51 -1.49 -0.01
N SER A 382 6.91 -2.04 -1.16
CA SER A 382 6.99 -3.48 -1.38
C SER A 382 8.25 -4.12 -0.78
N GLY A 383 9.20 -3.29 -0.30
CA GLY A 383 10.30 -3.71 0.55
C GLY A 383 9.95 -3.67 2.03
N LEU A 384 10.66 -4.44 2.84
CA LEU A 384 10.48 -4.53 4.28
C LEU A 384 10.93 -3.23 4.94
N HIS A 385 10.01 -2.62 5.68
CA HIS A 385 10.24 -1.37 6.39
C HIS A 385 9.40 -1.30 7.66
N CYS A 386 9.76 -0.36 8.53
CA CYS A 386 8.95 -0.01 9.69
C CYS A 386 9.26 1.40 10.19
N ARG A 387 8.45 1.89 11.11
CA ARG A 387 8.80 3.03 11.94
C ARG A 387 9.82 2.59 12.98
N GLY A 388 10.85 3.40 13.21
CA GLY A 388 11.79 3.17 14.30
C GLY A 388 11.10 3.37 15.65
N VAL A 389 11.52 2.59 16.64
CA VAL A 389 10.98 2.71 18.00
C VAL A 389 11.46 4.02 18.61
N ALA A 390 10.54 4.78 19.20
CA ALA A 390 10.85 5.93 20.03
C ALA A 390 9.99 5.94 21.29
N GLN A 391 10.33 6.80 22.24
CA GLN A 391 9.56 6.98 23.47
C GLN A 391 8.11 7.39 23.15
N ALA A 392 7.14 6.79 23.82
CA ALA A 392 5.74 7.19 23.67
C ALA A 392 5.57 8.67 24.04
N GLY A 393 4.83 9.42 23.22
CA GLY A 393 4.69 10.86 23.30
C GLY A 393 5.79 11.66 22.59
N ALA A 394 6.91 11.02 22.21
CA ALA A 394 7.89 11.67 21.35
C ALA A 394 7.27 12.02 20.00
N ALA A 395 7.66 13.17 19.46
CA ALA A 395 7.20 13.64 18.17
C ALA A 395 8.35 13.74 17.19
N ARG A 396 8.12 13.28 15.95
CA ARG A 396 9.01 13.55 14.82
C ARG A 396 8.29 14.47 13.82
N PRO A 397 8.70 15.74 13.70
CA PRO A 397 8.25 16.58 12.60
C PRO A 397 8.83 16.05 11.28
N GLN A 398 8.02 16.07 10.23
CA GLN A 398 8.42 15.68 8.88
C GLN A 398 7.51 16.37 7.86
N LEU A 399 7.95 16.52 6.62
CA LEU A 399 7.05 16.90 5.52
C LEU A 399 6.58 15.67 4.75
N ARG A 400 5.39 15.76 4.17
CA ARG A 400 4.77 14.72 3.34
C ARG A 400 4.07 15.35 2.13
N PRO A 401 4.08 14.70 0.96
CA PRO A 401 3.25 15.16 -0.15
C PRO A 401 1.77 14.94 0.17
N MET A 402 0.94 15.90 -0.21
CA MET A 402 -0.52 15.84 -0.09
C MET A 402 -1.19 15.43 -1.40
N GLY A 403 -2.30 14.69 -1.31
CA GLY A 403 -3.16 14.40 -2.45
C GLY A 403 -4.13 13.24 -2.19
N ALA A 404 -5.38 13.41 -2.63
CA ALA A 404 -6.44 12.40 -2.49
C ALA A 404 -6.13 11.07 -3.20
N HIS A 405 -5.13 11.04 -4.07
CA HIS A 405 -4.82 9.87 -4.89
C HIS A 405 -3.38 9.39 -4.74
N ASN A 406 -2.55 10.03 -3.94
CA ASN A 406 -1.12 9.75 -3.93
C ASN A 406 -0.63 8.89 -2.76
N ASP A 407 -1.44 8.68 -1.71
CA ASP A 407 -1.10 7.85 -0.54
C ASP A 407 0.30 8.13 0.03
N GLY A 408 0.65 9.41 0.15
CA GLY A 408 1.98 9.87 0.58
C GLY A 408 3.08 9.66 -0.45
N GLY A 409 2.72 9.46 -1.71
CA GLY A 409 3.55 8.98 -2.81
C GLY A 409 3.17 9.61 -4.16
N VAL A 410 2.96 8.74 -5.15
CA VAL A 410 2.28 9.04 -6.41
C VAL A 410 1.05 8.15 -6.56
N LYS A 411 0.20 8.43 -7.56
CA LYS A 411 -1.00 7.63 -7.80
C LYS A 411 -0.68 6.14 -7.96
N ARG A 412 -1.31 5.32 -7.14
CA ARG A 412 -1.25 3.85 -7.27
C ARG A 412 -2.07 3.43 -8.49
N LEU A 413 -1.39 2.90 -9.50
CA LEU A 413 -2.00 2.31 -10.67
C LEU A 413 -1.96 0.79 -10.58
N ASN A 414 -2.84 0.12 -11.32
CA ASN A 414 -2.79 -1.32 -11.45
C ASN A 414 -1.41 -1.76 -11.98
N PRO A 415 -0.67 -2.65 -11.28
CA PRO A 415 0.64 -3.09 -11.72
C PRO A 415 0.60 -3.92 -13.00
N PHE A 416 -0.55 -4.47 -13.38
CA PHE A 416 -0.75 -5.31 -14.58
C PHE A 416 -1.25 -4.53 -15.81
N ARG A 417 -1.29 -3.19 -15.76
CA ARG A 417 -1.64 -2.37 -16.93
C ARG A 417 -0.61 -2.55 -18.07
N PRO A 418 -0.98 -2.33 -19.34
CA PRO A 418 -0.02 -2.34 -20.43
C PRO A 418 1.16 -1.39 -20.21
N VAL A 419 2.33 -1.73 -20.74
CA VAL A 419 3.47 -0.81 -20.78
C VAL A 419 3.12 0.33 -21.76
N GLY A 420 3.27 1.58 -21.31
CA GLY A 420 2.83 2.77 -22.06
C GLY A 420 1.40 3.25 -21.78
N ALA A 421 0.61 2.54 -20.96
CA ALA A 421 -0.67 3.05 -20.50
C ALA A 421 -0.47 4.14 -19.43
N ALA A 422 -1.03 5.33 -19.70
CA ALA A 422 -1.04 6.48 -18.80
C ALA A 422 -2.01 6.28 -17.60
#